data_AF-A0A1C7GSF6-F1
#
_entry.id   AF-A0A1C7GSF6-F1
#
_cell.length_a   1.000
_cell.length_b   1.000
_cell.length_c   1.000
_cell.angle_alpha   90.00
_cell.angle_beta   90.00
_cell.angle_gamma   90.00
#
_symmetry.space_group_name_H-M   'P 1'
#
loop_
_entity.id
_entity.type
_entity.pdbx_description
1 polymer ?
#
loop_
_entity_poly.entity_id
_entity_poly.type
_entity_poly.pdbx_seq_one_letter_code
_entity_poly.pdbx_strand_id
1 'polypeptide(L)'
;MSNRYIPYGYKFEAGQPIPHPDESKIVQEIFAHYSAGDSLKVIAEDLTYRQVEYSPGKTSWDKARIKRILENSRYIGSDEYPALISKEQFVAANLKKEQTNTNEYLGHCGQQFGGM
;
A
#
# COMPACT_ATOMS: atom_id res chain seq x y z
N MET A 1 -13.73 -11.44 21.33
CA MET A 1 -13.81 -9.96 21.24
C MET A 1 -13.41 -9.58 19.82
N SER A 2 -14.37 -9.18 18.99
CA SER A 2 -14.10 -8.86 17.58
C SER A 2 -13.53 -7.46 17.48
N ASN A 3 -12.20 -7.36 17.36
CA ASN A 3 -11.51 -6.11 17.11
C ASN A 3 -11.87 -5.63 15.68
N ARG A 4 -13.00 -4.91 15.54
CA ARG A 4 -13.41 -4.29 14.27
C ARG A 4 -12.41 -3.20 13.92
N TYR A 5 -11.30 -3.59 13.29
CA TYR A 5 -10.30 -2.68 12.78
C TYR A 5 -10.82 -2.07 11.47
N ILE A 6 -11.19 -0.79 11.52
CA ILE A 6 -11.62 -0.04 10.34
C ILE A 6 -10.38 0.21 9.47
N PRO A 7 -10.38 -0.23 8.20
CA PRO A 7 -9.29 0.09 7.29
C PRO A 7 -9.21 1.61 7.05
N TYR A 8 -7.99 2.14 6.99
CA TYR A 8 -7.72 3.55 6.70
C TYR A 8 -8.35 3.95 5.37
N GLY A 9 -9.01 5.11 5.28
CA GLY A 9 -9.82 5.45 4.11
C GLY A 9 -11.33 5.25 4.29
N TYR A 10 -11.76 4.63 5.39
CA TYR A 10 -13.17 4.44 5.70
C TYR A 10 -13.52 5.04 7.08
N LYS A 11 -14.69 5.67 7.15
CA LYS A 11 -15.29 6.13 8.41
C LYS A 11 -16.63 5.42 8.62
N PHE A 12 -17.01 5.17 9.86
CA PHE A 12 -18.36 4.73 10.18
C PHE A 12 -19.26 5.96 10.30
N GLU A 13 -20.21 6.11 9.38
CA GLU A 13 -21.22 7.15 9.42
C GLU A 13 -22.59 6.49 9.31
N ALA A 14 -23.54 6.90 10.17
CA ALA A 14 -24.89 6.33 10.21
C ALA A 14 -24.95 4.79 10.34
N GLY A 15 -23.93 4.17 10.96
CA GLY A 15 -23.87 2.71 11.15
C GLY A 15 -23.38 1.93 9.92
N GLN A 16 -22.98 2.62 8.85
CA GLN A 16 -22.39 2.02 7.65
C GLN A 16 -20.95 2.53 7.44
N PRO A 17 -20.03 1.67 6.94
CA PRO A 17 -18.69 2.10 6.56
C PRO A 17 -18.77 2.88 5.24
N ILE A 18 -18.52 4.18 5.31
CA ILE A 18 -18.47 5.06 4.14
C ILE A 18 -17.02 5.48 3.87
N PRO A 19 -16.65 5.78 2.61
CA PRO A 19 -15.30 6.20 2.27
C PRO A 19 -15.07 7.63 2.77
N HIS A 20 -13.95 7.86 3.46
CA HIS A 20 -13.59 9.20 3.93
C HIS A 20 -12.98 10.01 2.77
N PRO A 21 -13.46 11.21 2.43
CA PRO A 21 -13.00 11.95 1.25
C PRO A 21 -11.51 12.30 1.25
N ASP A 22 -10.93 12.65 2.40
CA ASP A 22 -9.47 12.89 2.50
C ASP A 22 -8.66 11.60 2.49
N GLU A 23 -8.92 10.67 3.42
CA GLU A 23 -8.14 9.44 3.51
C GLU A 23 -8.28 8.54 2.26
N SER A 24 -9.46 8.50 1.62
CA SER A 24 -9.67 7.73 0.38
C SER A 24 -8.88 8.28 -0.80
N LYS A 25 -8.63 9.60 -0.85
CA LYS A 25 -7.72 10.19 -1.84
C LYS A 25 -6.29 9.72 -1.61
N ILE A 26 -5.84 9.66 -0.36
CA ILE A 26 -4.50 9.15 -0.05
C ILE A 26 -4.35 7.69 -0.47
N VAL A 27 -5.36 6.85 -0.23
CA VAL A 27 -5.36 5.46 -0.71
C VAL A 27 -5.28 5.43 -2.23
N GLN A 28 -6.09 6.21 -2.95
CA GLN A 28 -6.03 6.29 -4.41
C GLN A 28 -4.67 6.79 -4.92
N GLU A 29 -4.08 7.81 -4.28
CA GLU A 29 -2.74 8.31 -4.61
C GLU A 29 -1.67 7.22 -4.46
N ILE A 30 -1.70 6.45 -3.36
CA ILE A 30 -0.77 5.33 -3.15
C ILE A 30 -0.84 4.33 -4.32
N PHE A 31 -2.05 3.95 -4.73
CA PHE A 31 -2.23 3.04 -5.86
C PHE A 31 -1.80 3.68 -7.19
N ALA A 32 -2.05 4.98 -7.39
CA ALA A 32 -1.63 5.72 -8.58
C ALA A 32 -0.11 5.78 -8.72
N HIS A 33 0.61 6.16 -7.65
CA HIS A 33 2.08 6.15 -7.62
C HIS A 33 2.65 4.75 -7.88
N TYR A 34 2.10 3.73 -7.21
CA TYR A 34 2.56 2.37 -7.40
C TYR A 34 2.30 1.86 -8.83
N SER A 35 1.14 2.21 -9.40
CA SER A 35 0.80 1.95 -10.80
C SER A 35 1.78 2.66 -11.74
N ALA A 36 2.19 3.88 -11.42
CA ALA A 36 3.19 4.65 -12.19
C ALA A 36 4.58 4.00 -12.16
N GLY A 37 4.93 3.24 -11.11
CA GLY A 37 6.24 2.59 -10.98
C GLY A 37 7.05 3.02 -9.77
N ASP A 38 6.48 3.87 -8.92
CA ASP A 38 7.12 4.23 -7.66
C ASP A 38 7.26 3.02 -6.74
N SER A 39 8.41 2.94 -6.08
CA SER A 39 8.66 1.93 -5.06
C SER A 39 7.93 2.27 -3.77
N LEU A 40 7.58 1.24 -2.96
CA LEU A 40 6.91 1.40 -1.66
C LEU A 40 7.61 2.42 -0.74
N LYS A 41 8.95 2.45 -0.79
CA LYS A 41 9.77 3.39 -0.03
C LYS A 41 9.57 4.83 -0.50
N VAL A 42 9.57 5.07 -1.81
CA VAL A 42 9.38 6.40 -2.42
C VAL A 42 8.01 6.95 -2.05
N ILE A 43 6.97 6.12 -2.16
CA ILE A 43 5.60 6.51 -1.78
C ILE A 43 5.52 6.86 -0.28
N ALA A 44 6.16 6.06 0.58
CA ALA A 44 6.20 6.35 2.02
C ALA A 44 6.97 7.64 2.34
N GLU A 45 8.10 7.88 1.68
CA GLU A 45 8.88 9.10 1.82
C GLU A 45 8.10 10.33 1.35
N ASP A 46 7.43 10.26 0.20
CA ASP A 46 6.58 11.34 -0.32
C ASP A 46 5.44 11.68 0.64
N LEU A 47 4.69 10.69 1.11
CA LEU A 47 3.59 10.90 2.05
C LEU A 47 4.07 11.44 3.40
N THR A 48 5.23 10.99 3.88
CA THR A 48 5.85 11.51 5.11
C THR A 48 6.33 12.95 4.91
N TYR A 49 6.93 13.26 3.76
CA TYR A 49 7.42 14.59 3.40
C TYR A 49 6.27 15.59 3.29
N ARG A 50 5.15 15.18 2.68
CA ARG A 50 3.88 15.92 2.64
C ARG A 50 3.17 16.00 4.00
N GLN A 51 3.72 15.35 5.02
CA GLN A 51 3.16 15.25 6.37
C GLN A 51 1.70 14.77 6.38
N VAL A 52 1.38 13.78 5.54
CA VAL A 52 0.03 13.22 5.45
C VAL A 52 -0.31 12.49 6.74
N GLU A 53 -1.40 12.87 7.38
CA GLU A 53 -1.84 12.26 8.64
C GLU A 53 -2.48 10.88 8.39
N TYR A 54 -1.76 9.81 8.74
CA TYR A 54 -2.29 8.44 8.75
C TYR A 54 -3.20 8.19 9.97
N SER A 55 -2.95 8.88 11.06
CA SER A 55 -3.81 8.87 12.24
C SER A 55 -3.67 10.23 12.90
N PRO A 56 -4.65 10.69 13.70
CA PRO A 56 -4.59 12.01 14.32
C PRO A 56 -3.26 12.18 15.06
N GLY A 57 -2.39 13.07 14.56
CA GLY A 57 -1.06 13.33 15.11
C GLY A 57 0.08 12.38 14.70
N LYS A 58 -0.13 11.47 13.74
CA LYS A 58 0.92 10.60 13.19
C LYS A 58 0.99 10.68 11.67
N THR A 59 2.09 11.23 11.20
CA THR A 59 2.41 11.41 9.77
C THR A 59 3.52 10.49 9.28
N SER A 60 3.96 9.53 10.10
CA SER A 60 5.04 8.61 9.74
C SER A 60 4.53 7.48 8.85
N TRP A 61 4.78 7.58 7.55
CA TRP A 61 4.54 6.52 6.58
C TRP A 61 5.76 5.62 6.45
N ASP A 62 5.52 4.31 6.36
CA ASP A 62 6.58 3.31 6.22
C ASP A 62 6.20 2.34 5.10
N LYS A 63 7.19 1.72 4.44
CA LYS A 63 6.95 0.73 3.37
C LYS A 63 6.01 -0.39 3.82
N ALA A 64 6.08 -0.81 5.10
CA ALA A 64 5.19 -1.84 5.63
C ALA A 64 3.71 -1.38 5.66
N ARG A 65 3.46 -0.08 5.91
CA ARG A 65 2.11 0.51 5.90
C ARG A 65 1.56 0.56 4.48
N ILE A 66 2.35 1.08 3.54
CA ILE A 66 1.99 1.15 2.12
C ILE A 66 1.70 -0.25 1.58
N LYS A 67 2.58 -1.21 1.88
CA LYS A 67 2.39 -2.61 1.50
C LYS A 67 1.06 -3.17 2.03
N ARG A 68 0.74 -2.94 3.31
CA ARG A 68 -0.51 -3.41 3.90
C ARG A 68 -1.75 -2.78 3.27
N ILE A 69 -1.66 -1.56 2.74
CA ILE A 69 -2.74 -0.93 1.98
C ILE A 69 -2.92 -1.61 0.62
N LEU A 70 -1.82 -1.78 -0.12
CA LEU A 70 -1.83 -2.43 -1.44
C LEU A 70 -2.25 -3.90 -1.41
N GLU A 71 -2.04 -4.59 -0.29
CA GLU A 71 -2.41 -6.01 -0.09
C GLU A 71 -3.85 -6.19 0.41
N ASN A 72 -4.53 -5.11 0.79
CA ASN A 72 -5.86 -5.18 1.37
C ASN A 72 -6.92 -5.14 0.26
N SER A 73 -7.49 -6.31 -0.04
CA SER A 73 -8.54 -6.46 -1.04
C SER A 73 -9.86 -5.77 -0.68
N ARG A 74 -10.01 -5.20 0.52
CA ARG A 74 -11.23 -4.43 0.86
C ARG A 74 -11.33 -3.14 0.05
N TYR A 75 -10.21 -2.62 -0.44
CA TYR A 75 -10.18 -1.38 -1.23
C TYR A 75 -10.71 -1.53 -2.66
N ILE A 76 -10.75 -2.74 -3.21
CA ILE A 76 -11.35 -3.01 -4.54
C ILE A 76 -12.88 -3.19 -4.49
N GLY A 77 -13.48 -2.96 -3.32
CA GLY A 77 -14.89 -3.20 -3.07
C GLY A 77 -15.12 -4.60 -2.50
N SER A 78 -15.88 -4.66 -1.41
CA SER A 78 -16.37 -5.90 -0.80
C SER A 78 -17.85 -5.71 -0.45
N ASP A 79 -18.54 -6.78 -0.08
CA ASP A 79 -19.99 -6.77 0.18
C ASP A 79 -20.45 -5.64 1.13
N GLU A 80 -19.60 -5.29 2.12
CA GLU A 80 -19.87 -4.21 3.08
C GLU A 80 -19.11 -2.90 2.80
N TYR A 81 -18.10 -2.88 1.90
CA TYR A 81 -17.20 -1.73 1.72
C TYR A 81 -17.21 -1.24 0.26
N PRO A 82 -17.46 0.06 0.00
CA PRO A 82 -17.40 0.59 -1.35
C PRO A 82 -15.98 0.53 -1.92
N ALA A 83 -15.89 0.26 -3.22
CA ALA A 83 -14.62 0.24 -3.95
C ALA A 83 -14.00 1.63 -3.98
N LEU A 84 -12.79 1.76 -3.44
CA LEU A 84 -11.98 2.98 -3.54
C LEU A 84 -11.08 2.96 -4.78
N ILE A 85 -10.69 1.77 -5.23
CA ILE A 85 -9.79 1.57 -6.37
C ILE A 85 -10.32 0.50 -7.31
N SER A 86 -9.93 0.59 -8.59
CA SER A 86 -10.27 -0.43 -9.58
C SER A 86 -9.47 -1.71 -9.36
N LYS A 87 -10.11 -2.85 -9.63
CA LYS A 87 -9.47 -4.18 -9.57
C LYS A 87 -8.20 -4.26 -10.41
N GLU A 88 -8.16 -3.58 -11.55
CA GLU A 88 -6.98 -3.48 -12.42
C GLU A 88 -5.78 -2.86 -11.71
N GLN A 89 -5.96 -1.79 -10.94
CA GLN A 89 -4.87 -1.17 -10.19
C GLN A 89 -4.35 -2.09 -9.09
N PHE A 90 -5.23 -2.83 -8.43
CA PHE A 90 -4.84 -3.84 -7.44
C PHE A 90 -4.05 -5.00 -8.05
N VAL A 91 -4.48 -5.48 -9.22
CA VAL A 91 -3.77 -6.54 -9.96
C VAL A 91 -2.41 -6.04 -10.42
N ALA A 92 -2.33 -4.86 -11.03
CA ALA A 92 -1.07 -4.23 -11.40
C ALA A 92 -0.13 -4.08 -10.19
N ALA A 93 -0.71 -3.75 -9.02
CA ALA A 93 0.06 -3.61 -7.81
C ALA A 93 0.68 -4.94 -7.33
N ASN A 94 -0.08 -6.03 -7.38
CA ASN A 94 0.43 -7.35 -6.95
C ASN A 94 1.37 -7.97 -8.00
N LEU A 95 1.18 -7.68 -9.29
CA LEU A 95 2.10 -8.11 -10.35
C LEU A 95 3.51 -7.48 -10.21
N LYS A 96 3.62 -6.20 -9.85
CA LYS A 96 4.93 -5.57 -9.62
C LYS A 96 5.63 -6.08 -8.36
N LYS A 97 4.90 -6.41 -7.29
CA LYS A 97 5.54 -6.96 -6.08
C LYS A 97 6.13 -8.35 -6.33
N GLU A 98 5.57 -9.15 -7.24
CA GLU A 98 6.13 -10.44 -7.67
C GLU A 98 7.50 -10.27 -8.36
N GLN A 99 7.68 -9.19 -9.13
CA GLN A 99 8.96 -8.86 -9.78
C GLN A 99 10.02 -8.28 -8.82
N THR A 100 9.61 -7.67 -7.71
CA THR A 100 10.55 -7.10 -6.71
C THR A 100 10.97 -8.13 -5.65
N ASN A 101 10.12 -9.13 -5.37
CA ASN A 101 10.38 -10.19 -4.39
C ASN A 101 11.37 -11.26 -4.88
N THR A 102 11.98 -11.07 -6.06
CA THR A 102 13.01 -11.96 -6.61
C THR A 102 14.44 -11.59 -6.17
N ASN A 103 14.63 -10.54 -5.36
CA ASN A 103 15.98 -10.09 -4.96
C ASN A 103 16.44 -10.46 -3.54
N GLU A 104 15.80 -11.42 -2.86
CA GLU A 104 16.32 -11.98 -1.59
C GLU A 104 16.84 -13.43 -1.70
N TYR A 105 17.06 -13.95 -2.91
CA TYR A 105 17.62 -15.30 -3.12
C TYR A 105 18.83 -15.39 -4.07
N LEU A 106 19.55 -14.30 -4.32
CA LEU A 106 20.89 -14.36 -4.94
C LEU A 106 21.90 -13.52 -4.18
N GLY A 107 22.02 -13.81 -2.89
CA GLY A 107 23.12 -13.38 -2.04
C GLY A 107 23.89 -14.59 -1.51
N HIS A 108 24.62 -15.30 -2.36
CA HIS A 108 25.94 -15.91 -2.04
C HIS A 108 26.47 -16.72 -3.24
N CYS A 109 27.44 -16.16 -3.96
CA CYS A 109 28.75 -16.78 -4.25
C CYS A 109 29.43 -15.95 -5.36
N GLY A 110 30.01 -14.82 -4.96
CA GLY A 110 31.11 -14.21 -5.68
C GLY A 110 32.41 -14.52 -4.96
N GLN A 111 33.45 -14.84 -5.74
CA GLN A 111 34.90 -15.02 -5.43
C GLN A 111 35.36 -16.50 -5.27
N GLN A 112 36.46 -16.95 -5.88
CA GLN A 112 37.72 -16.26 -6.25
C GLN A 112 38.44 -16.91 -7.48
N PHE A 113 39.17 -16.11 -8.29
CA PHE A 113 39.98 -16.48 -9.49
C PHE A 113 39.17 -17.15 -10.64
N GLY A 114 39.69 -17.50 -11.85
CA GLY A 114 41.04 -17.50 -12.44
C GLY A 114 41.66 -18.92 -12.38
N GLY A 115 42.05 -19.60 -13.46
CA GLY A 115 42.72 -19.15 -14.66
C GLY A 115 44.12 -19.78 -14.66
N MET A 116 44.27 -20.88 -15.43
CA MET A 116 45.48 -21.67 -15.72
C MET A 116 46.06 -22.54 -14.60
#